data_AF-A0A7X7TY63-F1
#
_entry.id   AF-A0A7X7TY63-F1
#
_cell.length_a   1.000
_cell.length_b   1.000
_cell.length_c   1.000
_cell.angle_alpha   90.00
_cell.angle_beta   90.00
_cell.angle_gamma   90.00
#
_symmetry.space_group_name_H-M   'P 1'
#
loop_
_entity.id
_entity.type
_entity.pdbx_description
1 polymer ?
#
loop_
_entity_poly.entity_id
_entity_poly.type
_entity_poly.pdbx_seq_one_letter_code
_entity_poly.pdbx_strand_id
1 'polypeptide(L)'
;MRISDYIEVAGSNLWKRKLRTILTTVGVVIGIGALVCMFAFGQGVQRNITDQFNKVDVLNNIVVSPPRQDGRRRLRDSDDPDDSARAAGPVAVADANGATRAKLDARFLEEARKIPGVETVFPELRFPAQIRVGAKERFTLVQVLSADICRSGSMPMRAGRCYDANEPNALMVSETFVHRLGIGGPQDAIGREVEVVTLSLDFGLRSLMRMAFPQEGKMGLPVARSSYRFKIVGVAERMPFGGMSDAYVQPEAADGMRKLAFTNIWDLYQEPGEGANYSSVTVKAKSPADVPAIKKELESRGYNTFTLMDQFDQMRIGFLIMDMFLLAVGMIGITVASLGIVNTMVMSILERYREIGIMKAVGATDGDVQRIFLFESGAIGLLGGMFGLALAGSVAFVINEVINAIMVRQHAPRMAYFSFPWWLCLGAILFSVLVSLLAGLYPTGRAARVDPVVALRHD
;
A
#
# COMPACT_ATOMS: atom_id res chain seq x y z
N MET A 1 -45.14 -15.46 -29.56
CA MET A 1 -44.85 -16.05 -28.23
C MET A 1 -44.58 -14.94 -27.23
N ARG A 2 -45.04 -15.09 -25.98
CA ARG A 2 -44.68 -14.20 -24.87
C ARG A 2 -43.29 -14.56 -24.35
N ILE A 3 -42.65 -13.65 -23.62
CA ILE A 3 -41.31 -13.87 -23.03
C ILE A 3 -41.31 -15.09 -22.07
N SER A 4 -42.42 -15.30 -21.36
CA SER A 4 -42.65 -16.47 -20.51
C SER A 4 -42.48 -17.80 -21.26
N ASP A 5 -43.00 -17.86 -22.48
CA ASP A 5 -43.05 -19.09 -23.27
C ASP A 5 -41.63 -19.50 -23.71
N TYR A 6 -40.78 -18.52 -24.05
CA TYR A 6 -39.39 -18.79 -24.39
C TYR A 6 -38.59 -19.31 -23.18
N ILE A 7 -38.83 -18.76 -21.98
CA ILE A 7 -38.17 -19.20 -20.75
C ILE A 7 -38.59 -20.63 -20.37
N GLU A 8 -39.89 -20.94 -20.47
CA GLU A 8 -40.42 -22.26 -20.15
C GLU A 8 -39.89 -23.33 -21.12
N VAL A 9 -39.91 -23.03 -22.43
CA VAL A 9 -39.37 -23.93 -23.46
C VAL A 9 -37.87 -24.12 -23.27
N ALA A 10 -37.10 -23.06 -23.02
CA ALA A 10 -35.67 -23.15 -22.77
C ALA A 10 -35.35 -23.99 -21.51
N GLY A 11 -36.06 -23.75 -20.40
CA GLY A 11 -35.90 -24.52 -19.16
C GLY A 11 -36.19 -26.02 -19.35
N SER A 12 -37.26 -26.34 -20.09
CA SER A 12 -37.60 -27.74 -20.39
C SER A 12 -36.53 -28.43 -21.25
N ASN A 13 -35.90 -27.70 -22.18
CA ASN A 13 -34.85 -28.22 -23.04
C ASN A 13 -33.58 -28.56 -22.25
N LEU A 14 -33.17 -27.68 -21.33
CA LEU A 14 -32.01 -27.90 -20.46
C LEU A 14 -32.17 -29.16 -19.59
N TRP A 15 -33.38 -29.42 -19.09
CA TRP A 15 -33.66 -30.55 -18.21
C TRP A 15 -33.67 -31.91 -18.90
N LYS A 16 -34.02 -31.95 -20.19
CA LYS A 16 -34.04 -33.20 -20.99
C LYS A 16 -32.64 -33.78 -21.20
N ARG A 17 -31.58 -32.96 -21.18
CA ARG A 17 -30.18 -33.40 -21.40
C ARG A 17 -29.24 -32.97 -20.28
N LYS A 18 -29.49 -33.52 -19.08
CA LYS A 18 -28.79 -33.14 -17.84
C LYS A 18 -27.26 -33.21 -17.94
N LEU A 19 -26.70 -34.29 -18.48
CA LEU A 19 -25.25 -34.51 -18.46
C LEU A 19 -24.48 -33.42 -19.21
N ARG A 20 -24.92 -33.09 -20.43
CA ARG A 20 -24.27 -32.08 -21.28
C ARG A 20 -24.42 -30.69 -20.67
N THR A 21 -25.66 -30.34 -20.29
CA THR A 21 -25.95 -29.06 -19.66
C THR A 21 -25.11 -28.85 -18.40
N ILE A 22 -24.97 -29.88 -17.56
CA ILE A 22 -24.12 -29.83 -16.37
C ILE A 22 -22.66 -29.61 -16.76
N LEU A 23 -22.12 -30.39 -17.70
CA LEU A 23 -20.71 -30.27 -18.10
C LEU A 23 -20.37 -28.88 -18.63
N THR A 24 -21.24 -28.30 -19.47
CA THR A 24 -21.06 -26.95 -20.02
C THR A 24 -21.22 -25.88 -18.94
N THR A 25 -22.23 -26.04 -18.08
CA THR A 25 -22.44 -25.12 -16.96
C THR A 25 -21.25 -25.15 -16.01
N VAL A 26 -20.67 -26.32 -15.72
CA VAL A 26 -19.46 -26.46 -14.88
C VAL A 26 -18.27 -25.68 -15.47
N GLY A 27 -18.05 -25.74 -16.79
CA GLY A 27 -17.00 -24.95 -17.43
C GLY A 27 -17.20 -23.45 -17.23
N VAL A 28 -18.44 -22.98 -17.35
CA VAL A 28 -18.82 -21.58 -17.11
C VAL A 28 -18.67 -21.21 -15.62
N VAL A 29 -19.11 -22.07 -14.71
CA VAL A 29 -18.95 -21.93 -13.24
C VAL A 29 -17.49 -21.78 -12.85
N ILE A 30 -16.60 -22.63 -13.38
CA ILE A 30 -15.17 -22.57 -13.07
C ILE A 30 -14.57 -21.28 -13.64
N GLY A 31 -14.89 -20.91 -14.88
CA GLY A 31 -14.36 -19.70 -15.52
C GLY A 31 -14.73 -18.43 -14.76
N ILE A 32 -16.01 -18.26 -14.44
CA ILE A 32 -16.49 -17.08 -13.71
C ILE A 32 -16.07 -17.13 -12.25
N GLY A 33 -16.14 -18.30 -11.61
CA GLY A 33 -15.71 -18.48 -10.24
C GLY A 33 -14.24 -18.10 -10.05
N ALA A 34 -13.37 -18.52 -10.98
CA ALA A 34 -11.96 -18.12 -10.97
C ALA A 34 -11.80 -16.60 -11.16
N LEU A 35 -12.46 -16.00 -12.15
CA LEU A 35 -12.38 -14.56 -12.40
C LEU A 35 -12.86 -13.73 -11.19
N VAL A 36 -14.00 -14.10 -10.61
CA VAL A 36 -14.58 -13.39 -9.47
C VAL A 36 -13.70 -13.57 -8.23
N CYS A 37 -13.20 -14.78 -7.96
CA CYS A 37 -12.31 -15.05 -6.85
C CYS A 37 -11.02 -14.23 -6.95
N MET A 38 -10.42 -14.18 -8.14
CA MET A 38 -9.24 -13.38 -8.45
C MET A 38 -9.47 -11.89 -8.22
N PHE A 39 -10.58 -11.34 -8.73
CA PHE A 39 -10.90 -9.93 -8.57
C PHE A 39 -11.26 -9.57 -7.12
N ALA A 40 -12.01 -10.44 -6.43
CA ALA A 40 -12.37 -10.26 -5.02
C ALA A 40 -11.14 -10.29 -4.10
N PHE A 41 -10.13 -11.10 -4.44
CA PHE A 41 -8.84 -11.10 -3.74
C PHE A 41 -8.10 -9.78 -3.91
N GLY A 42 -7.94 -9.29 -5.15
CA GLY A 42 -7.27 -8.01 -5.43
C GLY A 42 -7.91 -6.86 -4.66
N GLN A 43 -9.24 -6.76 -4.71
CA GLN A 43 -10.01 -5.76 -3.97
C GLN A 43 -9.91 -5.93 -2.44
N GLY A 44 -9.88 -7.16 -1.93
CA GLY A 44 -9.74 -7.43 -0.51
C GLY A 44 -8.37 -7.02 0.03
N VAL A 45 -7.30 -7.37 -0.69
CA VAL A 45 -5.92 -6.96 -0.34
C VAL A 45 -5.79 -5.44 -0.39
N GLN A 46 -6.25 -4.81 -1.47
CA GLN A 46 -6.22 -3.35 -1.63
C GLN A 46 -6.98 -2.65 -0.50
N ARG A 47 -8.19 -3.13 -0.17
CA ARG A 47 -8.99 -2.55 0.91
C ARG A 47 -8.32 -2.68 2.28
N ASN A 48 -7.74 -3.83 2.61
CA ASN A 48 -7.02 -3.99 3.89
C ASN A 48 -5.84 -3.04 3.99
N ILE A 49 -5.08 -2.88 2.91
CA ILE A 49 -3.93 -1.96 2.88
C ILE A 49 -4.44 -0.52 3.02
N THR A 50 -5.46 -0.12 2.26
CA THR A 50 -6.03 1.23 2.40
C THR A 50 -6.61 1.51 3.79
N ASP A 51 -7.37 0.56 4.36
CA ASP A 51 -7.98 0.71 5.69
C ASP A 51 -6.93 0.77 6.82
N GLN A 52 -5.82 0.04 6.69
CA GLN A 52 -4.73 0.12 7.66
C GLN A 52 -4.08 1.49 7.72
N PHE A 53 -3.95 2.17 6.58
CA PHE A 53 -3.30 3.47 6.54
C PHE A 53 -4.27 4.62 6.77
N ASN A 54 -5.54 4.51 6.37
CA ASN A 54 -6.57 5.51 6.72
C ASN A 54 -6.76 5.66 8.23
N LYS A 55 -6.47 4.61 9.01
CA LYS A 55 -6.53 4.65 10.48
C LYS A 55 -5.40 5.46 11.11
N VAL A 56 -4.35 5.76 10.36
CA VAL A 56 -3.20 6.51 10.86
C VAL A 56 -3.25 7.87 10.14
N ASP A 57 -3.32 8.98 10.89
CA ASP A 57 -3.42 10.37 10.38
C ASP A 57 -2.15 10.85 9.62
N VAL A 58 -1.42 9.92 9.00
CA VAL A 58 -0.11 10.09 8.36
C VAL A 58 -0.26 10.42 6.88
N LEU A 59 -1.45 10.25 6.29
CA LEU A 59 -1.74 10.69 4.92
C LEU A 59 -1.63 12.22 4.78
N ASN A 60 -1.70 12.94 5.89
CA ASN A 60 -1.55 14.39 5.98
C ASN A 60 -0.08 14.84 6.11
N ASN A 61 0.87 13.92 6.28
CA ASN A 61 2.26 14.28 6.55
C ASN A 61 3.10 14.35 5.28
N ILE A 62 3.83 15.45 5.14
CA ILE A 62 4.81 15.70 4.09
C ILE A 62 6.17 15.79 4.76
N VAL A 63 7.04 14.81 4.49
CA VAL A 63 8.42 14.85 4.97
C VAL A 63 9.23 15.65 3.98
N VAL A 64 9.78 16.78 4.43
CA VAL A 64 10.60 17.69 3.66
C VAL A 64 12.07 17.46 4.01
N SER A 65 12.88 17.24 3.01
CA SER A 65 14.32 17.03 3.15
C SER A 65 15.07 18.00 2.24
N PRO A 66 16.33 18.35 2.56
CA PRO A 66 17.11 19.20 1.70
C PRO A 66 17.32 18.52 0.32
N PRO A 67 17.57 19.30 -0.74
CA PRO A 67 17.81 18.78 -2.09
C PRO A 67 18.92 17.72 -2.08
N ARG A 68 18.71 16.63 -2.84
CA ARG A 68 19.59 15.46 -2.86
C ARG A 68 20.82 15.88 -3.65
N GLN A 69 21.98 15.86 -3.00
CA GLN A 69 23.25 16.10 -3.67
C GLN A 69 23.55 14.88 -4.54
N ASP A 70 23.28 14.97 -5.84
CA ASP A 70 23.48 13.87 -6.79
C ASP A 70 24.98 13.73 -7.12
N GLY A 71 25.76 13.29 -6.12
CA GLY A 71 27.22 13.20 -6.17
C GLY A 71 27.77 12.05 -7.03
N ARG A 72 26.92 11.34 -7.80
CA ARG A 72 27.32 10.11 -8.52
C ARG A 72 27.47 10.26 -10.03
N ARG A 73 27.24 11.44 -10.61
CA ARG A 73 27.32 11.61 -12.07
C ARG A 73 28.69 12.02 -12.61
N ARG A 74 29.73 12.18 -11.78
CA ARG A 74 31.03 12.73 -12.21
C ARG A 74 32.22 11.77 -12.26
N LEU A 75 32.05 10.49 -11.94
CA LEU A 75 33.20 9.56 -11.79
C LEU A 75 33.26 8.44 -12.84
N ARG A 76 32.48 8.51 -13.94
CA ARG A 76 32.46 7.41 -14.91
C ARG A 76 32.72 7.75 -16.38
N ASP A 77 32.72 9.01 -16.78
CA ASP A 77 33.08 9.38 -18.16
C ASP A 77 34.07 10.54 -18.12
N SER A 78 35.36 10.22 -18.07
CA SER A 78 36.44 11.20 -18.29
C SER A 78 37.55 10.56 -19.11
N ASP A 79 37.22 10.11 -20.32
CA ASP A 79 38.20 9.66 -21.32
C ASP A 79 37.96 10.29 -22.71
N ASP A 80 37.11 11.32 -22.82
CA ASP A 80 36.89 12.05 -24.08
C ASP A 80 37.33 13.52 -23.98
N PRO A 81 38.41 13.95 -24.67
CA PRO A 81 38.91 15.33 -24.62
C PRO A 81 38.01 16.37 -25.33
N ASP A 82 37.06 15.94 -26.16
CA ASP A 82 36.35 16.83 -27.10
C ASP A 82 34.96 17.28 -26.61
N ASP A 83 34.50 16.79 -25.44
CA ASP A 83 33.18 17.13 -24.89
C ASP A 83 33.18 18.43 -24.04
N SER A 84 34.35 19.09 -23.95
CA SER A 84 34.56 20.30 -23.15
C SER A 84 33.93 21.58 -23.72
N ALA A 85 33.33 21.53 -24.92
CA ALA A 85 32.76 22.71 -25.59
C ALA A 85 31.23 22.72 -25.74
N ARG A 86 30.51 21.66 -25.35
CA ARG A 86 29.04 21.57 -25.55
C ARG A 86 28.20 21.36 -24.29
N ALA A 87 28.82 21.16 -23.14
CA ALA A 87 28.13 21.11 -21.85
C ALA A 87 28.29 22.44 -21.08
N ALA A 88 27.84 23.56 -21.66
CA ALA A 88 27.57 24.79 -20.91
C ALA A 88 26.24 24.65 -20.16
N GLY A 89 26.19 23.72 -19.19
CA GLY A 89 25.24 23.70 -18.09
C GLY A 89 26.00 24.08 -16.81
N PRO A 90 25.37 24.72 -15.81
CA PRO A 90 26.11 25.46 -14.79
C PRO A 90 27.08 24.56 -14.01
N VAL A 91 28.33 25.00 -14.06
CA VAL A 91 29.47 24.56 -13.28
C VAL A 91 29.09 24.44 -11.80
N ALA A 92 29.34 23.29 -11.19
CA ALA A 92 29.32 23.17 -9.73
C ALA A 92 30.68 22.68 -9.25
N VAL A 93 31.60 23.61 -8.97
CA VAL A 93 32.62 23.48 -7.91
C VAL A 93 32.75 24.86 -7.27
N ALA A 94 32.58 24.87 -5.96
CA ALA A 94 32.74 25.97 -5.00
C ALA A 94 31.83 27.20 -5.19
N ASP A 95 31.23 27.66 -4.10
CA ASP A 95 31.06 29.10 -3.94
C ASP A 95 31.18 29.50 -2.46
N ALA A 96 32.17 30.38 -2.23
CA ALA A 96 32.26 31.28 -1.08
C ALA A 96 31.35 32.52 -1.28
N ASN A 97 30.42 32.52 -2.24
CA ASN A 97 29.50 33.61 -2.53
C ASN A 97 28.08 33.10 -2.88
N GLY A 98 27.18 33.10 -1.90
CA GLY A 98 25.78 33.51 -2.12
C GLY A 98 24.80 32.55 -2.82
N ALA A 99 25.16 31.33 -3.21
CA ALA A 99 24.14 30.32 -3.54
C ALA A 99 23.54 29.77 -2.25
N THR A 100 22.38 30.31 -1.84
CA THR A 100 21.64 29.90 -0.64
C THR A 100 21.36 28.40 -0.72
N ARG A 101 22.16 27.59 -0.02
CA ARG A 101 21.81 26.19 0.26
C ARG A 101 20.39 26.24 0.84
N ALA A 102 19.44 25.51 0.26
CA ALA A 102 18.13 25.34 0.87
C ALA A 102 18.33 24.54 2.17
N LYS A 103 18.66 25.27 3.25
CA LYS A 103 18.86 24.74 4.58
C LYS A 103 17.50 24.68 5.27
N LEU A 104 17.26 23.62 6.03
CA LEU A 104 16.05 23.52 6.83
C LEU A 104 16.34 24.17 8.19
N ASP A 105 16.16 25.48 8.25
CA ASP A 105 16.47 26.29 9.43
C ASP A 105 15.20 26.67 10.21
N ALA A 106 15.35 27.32 11.36
CA ALA A 106 14.22 27.92 12.08
C ALA A 106 13.38 28.88 11.20
N ARG A 107 13.99 29.55 10.22
CA ARG A 107 13.29 30.39 9.22
C ARG A 107 12.38 29.56 8.32
N PHE A 108 12.84 28.39 7.86
CA PHE A 108 12.04 27.49 7.06
C PHE A 108 10.80 27.02 7.84
N LEU A 109 10.94 26.70 9.14
CA LEU A 109 9.80 26.32 9.98
C LEU A 109 8.71 27.42 10.01
N GLU A 110 9.11 28.68 10.18
CA GLU A 110 8.19 29.83 10.19
C GLU A 110 7.56 30.11 8.82
N GLU A 111 8.33 29.94 7.74
CA GLU A 111 7.80 30.10 6.38
C GLU A 111 6.83 28.97 6.00
N ALA A 112 7.16 27.73 6.35
CA ALA A 112 6.32 26.57 6.07
C ALA A 112 4.99 26.63 6.84
N ARG A 113 5.00 27.17 8.07
CA ARG A 113 3.76 27.42 8.85
C ARG A 113 2.80 28.41 8.18
N LYS A 114 3.30 29.31 7.32
CA LYS A 114 2.48 30.30 6.61
C LYS A 114 1.84 29.77 5.31
N ILE A 115 2.24 28.58 4.85
CA ILE A 115 1.68 27.99 3.64
C ILE A 115 0.19 27.64 3.87
N PRO A 116 -0.74 28.06 2.99
CA PRO A 116 -2.14 27.71 3.11
C PRO A 116 -2.34 26.18 3.14
N GLY A 117 -3.15 25.70 4.08
CA GLY A 117 -3.42 24.26 4.25
C GLY A 117 -2.49 23.54 5.20
N VAL A 118 -1.42 24.16 5.71
CA VAL A 118 -0.57 23.58 6.75
C VAL A 118 -1.24 23.70 8.13
N GLU A 119 -1.27 22.60 8.87
CA GLU A 119 -1.73 22.52 10.27
C GLU A 119 -0.57 22.76 11.23
N THR A 120 0.50 21.97 11.11
CA THR A 120 1.69 22.06 11.97
C THR A 120 2.97 21.72 11.21
N VAL A 121 4.10 22.26 11.69
CA VAL A 121 5.44 21.98 11.14
C VAL A 121 6.39 21.70 12.29
N PHE A 122 7.10 20.58 12.22
CA PHE A 122 8.04 20.17 13.25
C PHE A 122 9.28 19.48 12.67
N PRO A 123 10.47 19.72 13.22
CA PRO A 123 11.69 19.05 12.77
C PRO A 123 11.73 17.60 13.23
N GLU A 124 12.16 16.69 12.35
CA GLU A 124 12.48 15.33 12.74
C GLU A 124 13.94 15.27 13.20
N LEU A 125 14.15 15.51 14.50
CA LEU A 125 15.48 15.38 15.10
C LEU A 125 15.64 14.00 15.75
N ARG A 126 16.69 13.28 15.36
CA ARG A 126 17.07 12.01 15.97
C ARG A 126 18.55 12.02 16.29
N PHE A 127 18.91 11.49 17.45
CA PHE A 127 20.30 11.40 17.85
C PHE A 127 20.57 10.08 18.56
N PRO A 128 21.78 9.53 18.38
CA PRO A 128 22.20 8.33 19.09
C PRO A 128 22.42 8.62 20.57
N ALA A 129 21.90 7.76 21.45
CA ALA A 129 22.18 7.79 22.87
C ALA A 129 22.25 6.38 23.47
N GLN A 130 22.94 6.24 24.59
CA GLN A 130 22.89 5.04 25.42
C GLN A 130 21.90 5.25 26.55
N ILE A 131 20.88 4.40 26.65
CA ILE A 131 19.94 4.42 27.76
C ILE A 131 20.39 3.39 28.79
N ARG A 132 20.58 3.84 30.03
CA ARG A 132 20.99 3.02 31.16
C ARG A 132 19.91 2.99 32.24
N VAL A 133 19.62 1.78 32.71
CA VAL A 133 18.66 1.52 33.81
C VAL A 133 19.30 0.53 34.77
N GLY A 134 19.76 1.01 35.92
CA GLY A 134 20.59 0.24 36.83
C GLY A 134 21.88 -0.25 36.15
N ALA A 135 22.13 -1.56 36.17
CA ALA A 135 23.29 -2.19 35.53
C ALA A 135 23.11 -2.50 34.03
N LYS A 136 21.93 -2.26 33.46
CA LYS A 136 21.63 -2.58 32.06
C LYS A 136 21.79 -1.33 31.20
N GLU A 137 22.53 -1.44 30.10
CA GLU A 137 22.68 -0.37 29.12
C GLU A 137 22.43 -0.85 27.69
N ARG A 138 21.76 -0.02 26.89
CA ARG A 138 21.45 -0.27 25.49
C ARG A 138 21.60 0.99 24.67
N PHE A 139 22.26 0.86 23.53
CA PHE A 139 22.33 1.92 22.53
C PHE A 139 21.03 1.98 21.73
N THR A 140 20.51 3.18 21.53
CA THR A 140 19.35 3.40 20.67
C THR A 140 19.34 4.82 20.08
N LEU A 141 18.46 5.04 19.10
CA LEU A 141 18.12 6.34 18.55
C LEU A 141 16.98 6.96 19.36
N VAL A 142 17.30 8.08 19.99
CA VAL A 142 16.32 8.93 20.67
C VAL A 142 15.74 9.89 19.64
N GLN A 143 14.42 9.89 19.50
CA GLN A 143 13.69 10.82 18.63
C GLN A 143 13.11 11.96 19.46
N VAL A 144 13.25 13.17 18.94
CA VAL A 144 12.55 14.33 19.49
C VAL A 144 11.14 14.35 18.96
N LEU A 145 10.17 14.38 19.86
CA LEU A 145 8.76 14.36 19.54
C LEU A 145 8.03 15.33 20.49
N SER A 146 7.11 16.14 19.97
CA SER A 146 6.36 17.10 20.79
C SER A 146 5.18 16.43 21.51
N ALA A 147 4.73 17.03 22.61
CA ALA A 147 3.59 16.53 23.39
C ALA A 147 2.31 16.47 22.56
N ASP A 148 2.14 17.41 21.63
CA ASP A 148 0.96 17.50 20.75
C ASP A 148 0.84 16.27 19.83
N ILE A 149 1.97 15.80 19.27
CA ILE A 149 1.98 14.63 18.38
C ILE A 149 1.72 13.34 19.16
N CYS A 150 2.15 13.26 20.42
CA CYS A 150 1.77 12.12 21.25
C CYS A 150 0.25 12.09 21.48
N ARG A 151 -0.37 13.26 21.72
CA ARG A 151 -1.82 13.38 21.98
C ARG A 151 -2.67 13.25 20.73
N SER A 152 -2.13 13.50 19.53
CA SER A 152 -2.87 13.37 18.27
C SER A 152 -3.25 11.92 17.93
N GLY A 153 -2.90 10.94 18.77
CA GLY A 153 -3.28 9.53 18.58
C GLY A 153 -2.40 8.79 17.57
N SER A 154 -1.36 9.44 17.05
CA SER A 154 -0.43 8.85 16.08
C SER A 154 0.47 7.77 16.68
N MET A 155 0.51 7.66 18.01
CA MET A 155 1.29 6.68 18.74
C MET A 155 0.40 5.95 19.77
N PRO A 156 -0.07 4.73 19.49
CA PRO A 156 -0.93 4.01 20.43
C PRO A 156 -0.16 3.64 21.69
N MET A 157 -0.68 4.04 22.84
CA MET A 157 -0.09 3.77 24.15
C MET A 157 -0.45 2.37 24.62
N ARG A 158 0.55 1.60 25.07
CA ARG A 158 0.35 0.29 25.73
C ARG A 158 0.19 0.42 27.23
N ALA A 159 0.95 1.34 27.83
CA ALA A 159 0.90 1.61 29.27
C ALA A 159 1.32 3.05 29.56
N GLY A 160 0.73 3.66 30.59
CA GLY A 160 1.06 5.02 31.03
C GLY A 160 0.38 6.10 30.20
N ARG A 161 1.00 7.29 30.14
CA ARG A 161 0.45 8.47 29.46
C ARG A 161 1.49 9.14 28.56
N CYS A 162 1.02 9.95 27.62
CA CYS A 162 1.85 10.92 26.92
C CYS A 162 2.46 11.91 27.92
N TYR A 163 3.67 12.39 27.64
CA TYR A 163 4.27 13.47 28.43
C TYR A 163 3.52 14.80 28.22
N ASP A 164 3.55 15.65 29.24
CA ASP A 164 3.04 17.01 29.19
C ASP A 164 4.14 18.00 28.79
N ALA A 165 3.81 19.09 28.09
CA ALA A 165 4.79 20.10 27.67
C ALA A 165 5.65 20.63 28.83
N ASN A 166 5.07 20.69 30.04
CA ASN A 166 5.76 21.17 31.24
C ASN A 166 6.62 20.11 31.97
N GLU A 167 6.80 18.91 31.40
CA GLU A 167 7.58 17.81 31.99
C GLU A 167 8.86 17.52 31.17
N PRO A 168 9.90 18.37 31.23
CA PRO A 168 11.10 18.23 30.40
C PRO A 168 11.88 16.94 30.71
N ASN A 169 11.79 16.39 31.92
CA ASN A 169 12.48 15.14 32.30
C ASN A 169 11.63 13.88 32.08
N ALA A 170 10.60 13.94 31.24
CA ALA A 170 9.79 12.79 30.87
C ALA A 170 10.35 12.07 29.63
N LEU A 171 10.46 10.74 29.70
CA LEU A 171 10.84 9.88 28.59
C LEU A 171 9.68 8.94 28.25
N MET A 172 9.43 8.76 26.95
CA MET A 172 8.62 7.65 26.46
C MET A 172 9.49 6.62 25.77
N VAL A 173 9.13 5.36 25.88
CA VAL A 173 9.88 4.23 25.30
C VAL A 173 8.97 3.31 24.51
N SER A 174 9.51 2.63 23.50
CA SER A 174 8.78 1.63 22.74
C SER A 174 8.67 0.32 23.52
N GLU A 175 7.56 -0.42 23.34
CA GLU A 175 7.36 -1.75 23.93
C GLU A 175 8.53 -2.71 23.59
N THR A 176 8.97 -2.68 22.32
CA THR A 176 10.11 -3.50 21.87
C THR A 176 11.41 -3.17 22.58
N PHE A 177 11.57 -1.92 23.03
CA PHE A 177 12.76 -1.50 23.76
C PHE A 177 12.71 -1.95 25.22
N VAL A 178 11.55 -1.85 25.87
CA VAL A 178 11.32 -2.36 27.22
C VAL A 178 11.68 -3.85 27.32
N HIS A 179 11.23 -4.64 26.33
CA HIS A 179 11.61 -6.05 26.22
C HIS A 179 13.11 -6.27 26.02
N ARG A 180 13.76 -5.51 25.11
CA ARG A 180 15.22 -5.62 24.87
C ARG A 180 16.09 -5.17 26.04
N LEU A 181 15.58 -4.27 26.86
CA LEU A 181 16.20 -3.81 28.10
C LEU A 181 15.95 -4.82 29.24
N GLY A 182 15.06 -5.79 29.04
CA GLY A 182 14.72 -6.83 30.01
C GLY A 182 14.04 -6.24 31.25
N ILE A 183 13.20 -5.23 31.06
CA ILE A 183 12.37 -4.63 32.10
C ILE A 183 10.98 -5.25 31.96
N GLY A 184 10.78 -6.46 32.49
CA GLY A 184 9.46 -7.10 32.66
C GLY A 184 8.43 -6.79 31.57
N GLY A 185 7.25 -6.33 31.98
CA GLY A 185 6.18 -5.87 31.10
C GLY A 185 6.08 -4.33 30.99
N PRO A 186 5.24 -3.82 30.06
CA PRO A 186 5.07 -2.37 29.82
C PRO A 186 4.70 -1.54 31.06
N GLN A 187 3.96 -2.11 32.01
CA GLN A 187 3.59 -1.41 33.25
C GLN A 187 4.76 -1.26 34.23
N ASP A 188 5.68 -2.24 34.27
CA ASP A 188 6.83 -2.24 35.19
C ASP A 188 7.90 -1.21 34.83
N ALA A 189 7.87 -0.74 33.58
CA ALA A 189 8.77 0.28 33.07
C ALA A 189 8.37 1.68 33.54
N ILE A 190 7.08 1.91 33.83
CA ILE A 190 6.55 3.23 34.20
C ILE A 190 7.12 3.65 35.55
N GLY A 191 7.56 4.91 35.62
CA GLY A 191 8.06 5.53 36.83
C GLY A 191 9.52 5.23 37.17
N ARG A 192 10.18 4.34 36.42
CA ARG A 192 11.62 4.09 36.59
C ARG A 192 12.45 5.29 36.14
N GLU A 193 13.49 5.58 36.92
CA GLU A 193 14.52 6.52 36.53
C GLU A 193 15.49 5.87 35.56
N VAL A 194 15.82 6.62 34.51
CA VAL A 194 16.69 6.18 33.42
C VAL A 194 17.70 7.28 33.10
N GLU A 195 18.93 6.86 32.84
CA GLU A 195 19.98 7.77 32.38
C GLU A 195 20.07 7.69 30.86
N VAL A 196 19.86 8.82 30.19
CA VAL A 196 20.12 9.00 28.76
C VAL A 196 21.50 9.61 28.62
N VAL A 197 22.46 8.78 28.20
CA VAL A 197 23.84 9.17 27.98
C VAL A 197 24.02 9.53 26.50
N THR A 198 24.14 10.83 26.23
CA THR A 198 24.44 11.32 24.89
C THR A 198 25.94 11.35 24.66
N LEU A 199 26.31 11.26 23.39
CA LEU A 199 27.67 11.47 22.92
C LEU A 199 27.73 12.90 22.34
N SER A 200 28.85 13.61 22.47
CA SER A 200 29.14 14.92 21.85
C SER A 200 30.62 14.98 21.46
N LEU A 201 31.01 15.77 20.45
CA LEU A 201 32.43 16.02 20.19
C LEU A 201 32.93 17.14 21.10
N ASP A 202 34.08 16.94 21.73
CA ASP A 202 34.73 17.93 22.59
C ASP A 202 36.11 18.27 22.02
N PHE A 203 36.21 19.42 21.34
CA PHE A 203 37.45 19.90 20.76
C PHE A 203 38.29 20.76 21.73
N GLY A 204 38.11 20.59 23.04
CA GLY A 204 38.98 21.22 24.02
C GLY A 204 40.45 20.82 23.82
N LEU A 205 41.37 21.70 24.24
CA LEU A 205 42.83 21.53 24.06
C LEU A 205 43.34 20.15 24.50
N ARG A 206 42.78 19.61 25.59
CA ARG A 206 43.12 18.28 26.14
C ARG A 206 42.71 17.12 25.23
N SER A 207 41.59 17.27 24.55
CA SER A 207 40.99 16.26 23.66
C SER A 207 41.66 16.29 22.29
N LEU A 208 41.93 17.49 21.78
CA LEU A 208 42.76 17.72 20.59
C LEU A 208 44.19 17.21 20.79
N MET A 209 44.79 17.37 21.98
CA MET A 209 46.10 16.80 22.30
C MET A 209 46.11 15.27 22.28
N ARG A 210 45.02 14.59 22.69
CA ARG A 210 44.90 13.12 22.55
C ARG A 210 44.69 12.68 21.11
N MET A 211 44.05 13.53 20.29
CA MET A 211 43.87 13.28 18.86
C MET A 211 45.18 13.48 18.09
N ALA A 212 45.96 14.51 18.43
CA ALA A 212 47.25 14.82 17.85
C ALA A 212 48.38 13.89 18.32
N PHE A 213 48.29 13.41 19.58
CA PHE A 213 49.25 12.50 20.19
C PHE A 213 48.54 11.27 20.79
N PRO A 214 48.12 10.31 19.94
CA PRO A 214 47.41 9.11 20.40
C PRO A 214 48.35 8.21 21.21
N GLN A 215 48.07 8.04 22.51
CA GLN A 215 48.64 6.94 23.28
C GLN A 215 47.94 5.63 22.86
N GLU A 216 48.72 4.58 22.61
CA GLU A 216 48.26 3.23 22.21
C GLU A 216 47.70 3.07 20.78
N GLY A 217 48.04 3.94 19.83
CA GLY A 217 47.81 3.68 18.39
C GLY A 217 46.34 3.67 17.94
N LYS A 218 45.40 4.10 18.79
CA LYS A 218 43.99 4.28 18.43
C LYS A 218 43.71 5.75 18.14
N MET A 219 43.59 6.09 16.86
CA MET A 219 43.10 7.41 16.44
C MET A 219 41.60 7.48 16.78
N GLY A 220 41.30 8.08 17.93
CA GLY A 220 39.93 8.20 18.45
C GLY A 220 39.38 9.60 18.19
N LEU A 221 38.14 9.70 17.69
CA LEU A 221 37.40 10.95 17.70
C LEU A 221 37.29 11.48 19.15
N PRO A 222 37.39 12.80 19.37
CA PRO A 222 37.29 13.38 20.69
C PRO A 222 35.84 13.39 21.20
N VAL A 223 35.36 12.25 21.70
CA VAL A 223 33.96 12.07 22.14
C VAL A 223 33.81 12.29 23.65
N ALA A 224 33.04 13.29 24.04
CA ALA A 224 32.55 13.49 25.40
C ALA A 224 31.20 12.78 25.60
N ARG A 225 30.93 12.36 26.83
CA ARG A 225 29.66 11.76 27.24
C ARG A 225 28.98 12.67 28.25
N SER A 226 27.70 12.97 28.02
CA SER A 226 26.86 13.72 28.96
C SER A 226 25.71 12.84 29.41
N SER A 227 25.45 12.76 30.72
CA SER A 227 24.37 11.93 31.28
C SER A 227 23.23 12.81 31.75
N TYR A 228 22.01 12.46 31.34
CA TYR A 228 20.79 13.17 31.67
C TYR A 228 19.79 12.20 32.30
N ARG A 229 19.17 12.58 33.42
CA ARG A 229 18.21 11.73 34.13
C ARG A 229 16.78 12.03 33.70
N PHE A 230 16.08 10.98 33.29
CA PHE A 230 14.69 11.03 32.87
C PHE A 230 13.86 10.01 33.65
N LYS A 231 12.54 10.21 33.66
CA LYS A 231 11.56 9.26 34.20
C LYS A 231 10.70 8.72 33.07
N ILE A 232 10.52 7.39 33.01
CA ILE A 232 9.63 6.79 32.02
C ILE A 232 8.17 7.10 32.41
N VAL A 233 7.45 7.84 31.58
CA VAL A 233 6.03 8.19 31.83
C VAL A 233 5.05 7.34 31.02
N GLY A 234 5.54 6.74 29.93
CA GLY A 234 4.69 6.00 29.01
C GLY A 234 5.48 5.01 28.16
N VAL A 235 4.82 3.88 27.88
CA VAL A 235 5.27 2.86 26.94
C VAL A 235 4.30 2.82 25.78
N ALA A 236 4.82 3.04 24.58
CA ALA A 236 4.03 3.10 23.38
C ALA A 236 4.37 1.96 22.42
N GLU A 237 3.43 1.62 21.55
CA GLU A 237 3.77 0.85 20.37
C GLU A 237 4.73 1.64 19.50
N ARG A 238 5.64 0.93 18.87
CA ARG A 238 6.56 1.53 17.93
C ARG A 238 5.75 2.07 16.75
N MET A 239 5.96 3.34 16.39
CA MET A 239 5.29 3.92 15.22
C MET A 239 5.67 3.13 13.95
N PRO A 240 4.69 2.76 13.11
CA PRO A 240 4.95 2.06 11.86
C PRO A 240 5.68 2.95 10.83
N PHE A 241 5.58 4.28 10.99
CA PHE A 241 6.20 5.28 10.12
C PHE A 241 7.03 6.27 10.96
N GLY A 242 8.12 6.81 10.42
CA GLY A 242 9.04 7.68 11.18
C GLY A 242 10.28 6.98 11.73
N GLY A 243 10.66 5.82 11.18
CA GLY A 243 11.93 5.13 11.44
C GLY A 243 12.04 4.37 12.76
N MET A 244 13.20 3.74 12.99
CA MET A 244 13.43 2.84 14.12
C MET A 244 13.88 3.60 15.37
N SER A 245 12.96 4.34 15.99
CA SER A 245 13.23 5.00 17.27
C SER A 245 12.55 4.26 18.42
N ASP A 246 13.30 4.09 19.50
CA ASP A 246 12.87 3.32 20.66
C ASP A 246 12.59 4.18 21.88
N ALA A 247 13.00 5.44 21.82
CA ALA A 247 12.87 6.38 22.91
C ALA A 247 12.52 7.75 22.35
N TYR A 248 11.63 8.45 23.04
CA TYR A 248 11.10 9.74 22.63
C TYR A 248 11.26 10.74 23.76
N VAL A 249 11.83 11.90 23.43
CA VAL A 249 12.03 13.04 24.35
C VAL A 249 11.38 14.29 23.78
N GLN A 250 11.05 15.24 24.65
CA GLN A 250 10.49 16.52 24.24
C GLN A 250 11.53 17.44 23.60
N PRO A 251 11.11 18.36 22.70
CA PRO A 251 12.01 19.35 22.10
C PRO A 251 12.78 20.17 23.13
N GLU A 252 12.10 20.68 24.17
CA GLU A 252 12.71 21.50 25.23
C GLU A 252 13.83 20.74 25.97
N ALA A 253 13.57 19.47 26.29
CA ALA A 253 14.55 18.59 26.91
C ALA A 253 15.74 18.34 25.98
N ALA A 254 15.46 18.16 24.69
CA ALA A 254 16.47 17.92 23.69
C ALA A 254 17.39 19.13 23.49
N ASP A 255 16.87 20.34 23.50
CA ASP A 255 17.66 21.56 23.28
C ASP A 255 18.68 21.82 24.40
N GLY A 256 18.36 21.41 25.63
CA GLY A 256 19.31 21.45 26.75
C GLY A 256 20.40 20.38 26.72
N MET A 257 20.30 19.37 25.83
CA MET A 257 21.25 18.27 25.76
C MET A 257 22.41 18.54 24.80
N ARG A 258 23.64 18.34 25.29
CA ARG A 258 24.83 18.22 24.44
C ARG A 258 24.77 16.90 23.71
N LYS A 259 24.51 16.92 22.41
CA LYS A 259 24.28 15.73 21.58
C LYS A 259 24.99 15.84 20.24
N LEU A 260 25.46 14.69 19.72
CA LEU A 260 25.84 14.55 18.32
C LEU A 260 24.55 14.59 17.51
N ALA A 261 24.22 15.76 16.98
CA ALA A 261 23.13 15.92 16.02
C ALA A 261 23.53 15.48 14.61
N PHE A 262 24.52 14.56 14.49
CA PHE A 262 24.97 14.07 13.19
C PHE A 262 23.89 13.23 12.54
N THR A 263 23.13 13.87 11.67
CA THR A 263 22.33 13.19 10.66
C THR A 263 23.07 13.17 9.32
N ASN A 264 24.06 14.06 9.09
CA ASN A 264 24.95 14.04 7.92
C ASN A 264 26.43 14.30 8.27
N ILE A 265 27.35 13.75 7.46
CA ILE A 265 28.81 13.96 7.58
C ILE A 265 29.18 15.45 7.43
N TRP A 266 28.37 16.25 6.74
CA TRP A 266 28.64 17.67 6.53
C TRP A 266 28.36 18.57 7.74
N ASP A 267 27.61 18.11 8.74
CA ASP A 267 27.39 18.85 10.00
C ASP A 267 28.70 19.00 10.81
N LEU A 268 29.73 18.18 10.52
CA LEU A 268 31.08 18.29 11.08
C LEU A 268 31.86 19.52 10.59
N TYR A 269 31.45 20.11 9.47
CA TYR A 269 32.14 21.22 8.82
C TYR A 269 31.40 22.56 9.03
N GLN A 270 30.32 22.57 9.81
CA GLN A 270 29.64 23.81 10.19
C GLN A 270 30.36 24.51 11.35
N GLU A 271 30.51 25.83 11.25
CA GLU A 271 31.05 26.64 12.33
C GLU A 271 30.11 26.61 13.55
N PRO A 272 30.64 26.46 14.78
CA PRO A 272 29.83 26.54 15.99
C PRO A 272 29.28 27.96 16.15
N GLY A 273 28.02 28.18 15.74
CA GLY A 273 27.34 29.47 15.80
C GLY A 273 26.24 29.70 14.76
N GLU A 274 26.24 28.97 13.63
CA GLU A 274 25.08 28.94 12.73
C GLU A 274 23.97 28.07 13.36
N GLY A 275 22.74 28.57 13.41
CA GLY A 275 21.61 27.96 14.11
C GLY A 275 21.27 26.52 13.68
N ALA A 276 20.33 25.91 14.41
CA ALA A 276 19.93 24.52 14.20
C ALA A 276 19.52 24.23 12.74
N ASN A 277 20.30 23.41 12.05
CA ASN A 277 20.03 22.87 10.72
C ASN A 277 19.35 21.51 10.88
N TYR A 278 18.11 21.38 10.42
CA TYR A 278 17.33 20.16 10.52
C TYR A 278 17.59 19.26 9.30
N SER A 279 17.68 17.95 9.48
CA SER A 279 17.91 17.04 8.34
C SER A 279 16.63 16.65 7.61
N SER A 280 15.51 16.68 8.31
CA SER A 280 14.18 16.62 7.71
C SER A 280 13.18 17.35 8.60
N VAL A 281 12.15 17.91 7.98
CA VAL A 281 11.04 18.59 8.65
C VAL A 281 9.76 17.96 8.16
N THR A 282 8.87 17.62 9.09
CA THR A 282 7.55 17.11 8.75
C THR A 282 6.54 18.25 8.79
N VAL A 283 5.87 18.45 7.66
CA VAL A 283 4.79 19.41 7.47
C VAL A 283 3.48 18.63 7.45
N LYS A 284 2.62 18.85 8.43
CA LYS A 284 1.29 18.24 8.49
C LYS A 284 0.27 19.16 7.84
N ALA A 285 -0.48 18.64 6.88
CA ALA A 285 -1.60 19.34 6.23
C ALA A 285 -2.89 19.21 7.04
N LYS A 286 -3.82 20.17 6.89
CA LYS A 286 -5.15 20.13 7.50
C LYS A 286 -6.03 19.05 6.89
N SER A 287 -5.83 18.74 5.62
CA SER A 287 -6.57 17.68 4.91
C SER A 287 -5.67 16.97 3.90
N PRO A 288 -5.98 15.70 3.55
CA PRO A 288 -5.22 14.96 2.54
C PRO A 288 -5.29 15.62 1.15
N ALA A 289 -6.34 16.42 0.89
CA ALA A 289 -6.53 17.11 -0.38
C ALA A 289 -5.57 18.28 -0.57
N ASP A 290 -5.07 18.88 0.52
CA ASP A 290 -4.13 20.00 0.48
C ASP A 290 -2.68 19.53 0.25
N VAL A 291 -2.40 18.25 0.52
CA VAL A 291 -1.06 17.65 0.44
C VAL A 291 -0.40 17.85 -0.93
N PRO A 292 -1.05 17.56 -2.08
CA PRO A 292 -0.44 17.75 -3.39
C PRO A 292 -0.09 19.22 -3.70
N ALA A 293 -0.90 20.16 -3.21
CA ALA A 293 -0.66 21.59 -3.42
C ALA A 293 0.54 22.09 -2.60
N ILE A 294 0.60 21.73 -1.31
CA ILE A 294 1.71 22.06 -0.41
C ILE A 294 3.01 21.40 -0.90
N LYS A 295 2.93 20.15 -1.33
CA LYS A 295 4.04 19.40 -1.92
C LYS A 295 4.65 20.15 -3.09
N LYS A 296 3.83 20.54 -4.07
CA LYS A 296 4.26 21.26 -5.27
C LYS A 296 4.90 22.61 -4.95
N GLU A 297 4.38 23.32 -3.94
CA GLU A 297 4.93 24.59 -3.45
C GLU A 297 6.30 24.41 -2.77
N LEU A 298 6.52 23.32 -2.05
CA LEU A 298 7.81 23.02 -1.43
C LEU A 298 8.85 22.55 -2.47
N GLU A 299 8.43 21.77 -3.46
CA GLU A 299 9.28 21.33 -4.57
C GLU A 299 9.69 22.47 -5.50
N SER A 300 8.78 23.44 -5.76
CA SER A 300 9.12 24.63 -6.55
C SER A 300 10.20 25.50 -5.90
N ARG A 301 10.32 25.43 -4.57
CA ARG A 301 11.37 26.08 -3.77
C ARG A 301 12.67 25.26 -3.69
N GLY A 302 12.74 24.11 -4.36
CA GLY A 302 13.94 23.28 -4.44
C GLY A 302 14.11 22.29 -3.29
N TYR A 303 13.10 22.08 -2.46
CA TYR A 303 13.11 21.03 -1.43
C TYR A 303 12.69 19.68 -2.00
N ASN A 304 13.22 18.60 -1.45
CA ASN A 304 12.68 17.28 -1.70
C ASN A 304 11.51 17.03 -0.75
N THR A 305 10.42 16.50 -1.27
CA THR A 305 9.29 16.08 -0.45
C THR A 305 9.04 14.59 -0.61
N PHE A 306 8.64 13.95 0.48
CA PHE A 306 8.19 12.58 0.51
C PHE A 306 6.82 12.56 1.18
N THR A 307 5.81 12.06 0.46
CA THR A 307 4.47 11.87 0.99
C THR A 307 4.12 10.39 0.95
N LEU A 308 3.37 9.92 1.94
CA LEU A 308 2.81 8.57 1.88
C LEU A 308 1.76 8.43 0.77
N MET A 309 1.11 9.52 0.39
CA MET A 309 0.16 9.54 -0.72
C MET A 309 0.81 9.12 -2.05
N ASP A 310 2.05 9.54 -2.31
CA ASP A 310 2.80 9.11 -3.49
C ASP A 310 3.03 7.58 -3.50
N GLN A 311 3.33 7.02 -2.32
CA GLN A 311 3.53 5.58 -2.18
C GLN A 311 2.21 4.81 -2.38
N PHE A 312 1.09 5.40 -1.94
CA PHE A 312 -0.26 4.87 -2.19
C PHE A 312 -0.62 4.86 -3.66
N ASP A 313 -0.38 5.97 -4.36
CA ASP A 313 -0.66 6.08 -5.78
C ASP A 313 0.20 5.10 -6.58
N GLN A 314 1.48 4.93 -6.20
CA GLN A 314 2.35 3.91 -6.78
C GLN A 314 1.83 2.49 -6.51
N MET A 315 1.43 2.17 -5.28
CA MET A 315 0.82 0.87 -4.94
C MET A 315 -0.47 0.64 -5.72
N ARG A 316 -1.31 1.67 -5.87
CA ARG A 316 -2.56 1.61 -6.63
C ARG A 316 -2.32 1.32 -8.11
N ILE A 317 -1.30 1.94 -8.71
CA ILE A 317 -0.86 1.62 -10.08
C ILE A 317 -0.37 0.16 -10.16
N GLY A 318 0.39 -0.31 -9.17
CA GLY A 318 0.81 -1.71 -9.07
C GLY A 318 -0.38 -2.69 -8.99
N PHE A 319 -1.39 -2.39 -8.18
CA PHE A 319 -2.62 -3.18 -8.10
C PHE A 319 -3.41 -3.16 -9.40
N LEU A 320 -3.48 -2.02 -10.10
CA LEU A 320 -4.13 -1.93 -11.40
C LEU A 320 -3.44 -2.82 -12.44
N ILE A 321 -2.11 -2.87 -12.44
CA ILE A 321 -1.33 -3.76 -13.33
C ILE A 321 -1.61 -5.23 -12.99
N MET A 322 -1.64 -5.58 -11.69
CA MET A 322 -2.03 -6.93 -11.24
C MET A 322 -3.45 -7.28 -11.70
N ASP A 323 -4.44 -6.41 -11.46
CA ASP A 323 -5.83 -6.63 -11.87
C ASP A 323 -5.96 -6.84 -13.38
N MET A 324 -5.21 -6.07 -14.19
CA MET A 324 -5.17 -6.25 -15.64
C MET A 324 -4.60 -7.62 -16.03
N PHE A 325 -3.55 -8.08 -15.35
CA PHE A 325 -2.98 -9.40 -15.57
C PHE A 325 -3.96 -10.52 -15.17
N LEU A 326 -4.61 -10.41 -14.01
CA LEU A 326 -5.62 -11.39 -13.56
C LEU A 326 -6.81 -11.40 -14.52
N LEU A 327 -7.24 -10.24 -15.04
CA LEU A 327 -8.29 -10.14 -16.03
C LEU A 327 -7.89 -10.83 -17.35
N ALA A 328 -6.63 -10.66 -17.80
CA ALA A 328 -6.13 -11.35 -18.98
C ALA A 328 -6.16 -12.88 -18.83
N VAL A 329 -5.76 -13.41 -17.67
CA VAL A 329 -5.87 -14.86 -17.38
C VAL A 329 -7.33 -15.30 -17.31
N GLY A 330 -8.19 -14.49 -16.69
CA GLY A 330 -9.64 -14.74 -16.63
C GLY A 330 -10.27 -14.83 -18.03
N MET A 331 -9.86 -13.96 -18.95
CA MET A 331 -10.33 -13.96 -20.34
C MET A 331 -10.02 -15.27 -21.07
N ILE A 332 -8.90 -15.92 -20.77
CA ILE A 332 -8.59 -17.26 -21.32
C ILE A 332 -9.61 -18.28 -20.84
N GLY A 333 -9.89 -18.30 -19.52
CA GLY A 333 -10.88 -19.21 -18.94
C GLY A 333 -12.29 -19.00 -19.52
N ILE A 334 -12.69 -17.74 -19.72
CA ILE A 334 -13.95 -17.37 -20.34
C ILE A 334 -14.01 -17.81 -21.81
N THR A 335 -12.91 -17.66 -22.55
CA THR A 335 -12.83 -18.10 -23.95
C THR A 335 -13.03 -19.61 -24.04
N VAL A 336 -12.36 -20.39 -23.19
CA VAL A 336 -12.53 -21.85 -23.12
C VAL A 336 -13.98 -22.22 -22.77
N ALA A 337 -14.59 -21.54 -21.80
CA ALA A 337 -15.99 -21.76 -21.44
C ALA A 337 -16.94 -21.45 -22.61
N SER A 338 -16.70 -20.35 -23.33
CA SER A 338 -17.50 -19.94 -24.50
C SER A 338 -17.43 -20.95 -25.64
N LEU A 339 -16.26 -21.53 -25.92
CA LEU A 339 -16.11 -22.60 -26.90
C LEU A 339 -16.89 -23.87 -26.50
N GLY A 340 -16.91 -24.18 -25.20
CA GLY A 340 -17.75 -25.24 -24.65
C GLY A 340 -19.25 -25.01 -24.91
N ILE A 341 -19.72 -23.77 -24.74
CA ILE A 341 -21.10 -23.37 -25.05
C ILE A 341 -21.37 -23.53 -26.55
N VAL A 342 -20.50 -23.02 -27.42
CA VAL A 342 -20.66 -23.13 -28.88
C VAL A 342 -20.79 -24.59 -29.29
N ASN A 343 -19.87 -25.44 -28.84
CA ASN A 343 -19.89 -26.86 -29.17
C ASN A 343 -21.18 -27.55 -28.70
N THR A 344 -21.62 -27.22 -27.49
CA THR A 344 -22.86 -27.73 -26.91
C THR A 344 -24.09 -27.34 -27.73
N MET A 345 -24.15 -26.08 -28.15
CA MET A 345 -25.26 -25.51 -28.91
C MET A 345 -25.31 -26.06 -30.33
N VAL A 346 -24.16 -26.13 -31.04
CA VAL A 346 -24.12 -26.74 -32.37
C VAL A 346 -24.65 -28.16 -32.33
N MET A 347 -24.21 -28.95 -31.35
CA MET A 347 -24.70 -30.32 -31.20
C MET A 347 -26.18 -30.38 -30.85
N SER A 348 -26.69 -29.52 -29.95
CA SER A 348 -28.12 -29.52 -29.60
C SER A 348 -29.02 -29.18 -30.79
N ILE A 349 -28.56 -28.29 -31.68
CA ILE A 349 -29.26 -27.94 -32.91
C ILE A 349 -29.29 -29.13 -33.88
N LEU A 350 -28.17 -29.82 -34.07
CA LEU A 350 -28.09 -30.98 -34.97
C LEU A 350 -28.98 -32.14 -34.48
N GLU A 351 -29.04 -32.38 -33.17
CA GLU A 351 -29.89 -33.42 -32.60
C GLU A 351 -31.38 -33.09 -32.69
N ARG A 352 -31.73 -31.80 -32.78
CA ARG A 352 -33.11 -31.30 -32.83
C ARG A 352 -33.48 -30.76 -34.21
N TYR A 353 -32.72 -31.12 -35.24
CA TYR A 353 -32.88 -30.59 -36.59
C TYR A 353 -34.31 -30.79 -37.12
N ARG A 354 -34.88 -31.99 -36.91
CA ARG A 354 -36.26 -32.31 -37.28
C ARG A 354 -37.29 -31.56 -36.44
N GLU A 355 -37.06 -31.38 -35.14
CA GLU A 355 -37.97 -30.62 -34.26
C GLU A 355 -38.06 -29.15 -34.71
N ILE A 356 -36.93 -28.55 -35.10
CA ILE A 356 -36.87 -27.17 -35.64
C ILE A 356 -37.65 -27.10 -36.97
N GLY A 357 -37.48 -28.09 -37.85
CA GLY A 357 -38.23 -28.19 -39.11
C GLY A 357 -39.74 -28.26 -38.92
N ILE A 358 -40.21 -29.07 -37.97
CA ILE A 358 -41.64 -29.17 -37.59
C ILE A 358 -42.14 -27.82 -37.05
N MET A 359 -41.37 -27.18 -36.16
CA MET A 359 -41.75 -25.91 -35.56
C MET A 359 -41.94 -24.81 -36.61
N LYS A 360 -41.04 -24.76 -37.61
CA LYS A 360 -41.15 -23.82 -38.73
C LYS A 360 -42.30 -24.18 -39.69
N ALA A 361 -42.56 -25.46 -39.94
CA ALA A 361 -43.69 -25.90 -40.76
C ALA A 361 -45.05 -25.55 -40.15
N VAL A 362 -45.14 -25.51 -38.81
CA VAL A 362 -46.34 -25.09 -38.06
C VAL A 362 -46.46 -23.56 -37.96
N GLY A 363 -45.44 -22.81 -38.41
CA GLY A 363 -45.51 -21.34 -38.55
C GLY A 363 -44.59 -20.54 -37.61
N ALA A 364 -43.62 -21.17 -36.93
CA ALA A 364 -42.62 -20.43 -36.16
C ALA A 364 -41.67 -19.64 -37.08
N THR A 365 -41.38 -18.39 -36.71
CA THR A 365 -40.45 -17.55 -37.48
C THR A 365 -38.99 -17.88 -37.16
N ASP A 366 -38.07 -17.51 -38.06
CA ASP A 366 -36.62 -17.62 -37.83
C ASP A 366 -36.20 -16.93 -36.52
N GLY A 367 -36.83 -15.79 -36.20
CA GLY A 367 -36.60 -15.06 -34.95
C GLY A 367 -37.13 -15.76 -33.71
N ASP A 368 -38.22 -16.54 -33.82
CA ASP A 368 -38.73 -17.35 -32.71
C ASP A 368 -37.76 -18.47 -32.35
N VAL A 369 -37.28 -19.19 -33.37
CA VAL A 369 -36.25 -20.24 -33.19
C VAL A 369 -34.98 -19.62 -32.60
N GLN A 370 -34.56 -18.45 -33.10
CA GLN A 370 -33.38 -17.75 -32.59
C GLN A 370 -33.52 -17.37 -31.11
N ARG A 371 -34.68 -16.86 -30.70
CA ARG A 371 -34.92 -16.47 -29.29
C ARG A 371 -34.92 -17.68 -28.36
N ILE A 372 -35.54 -18.80 -28.74
CA ILE A 372 -35.57 -20.02 -27.90
C ILE A 372 -34.14 -20.43 -27.50
N PHE A 373 -33.25 -20.55 -28.47
CA PHE A 373 -31.86 -20.96 -28.24
C PHE A 373 -31.01 -19.87 -27.55
N LEU A 374 -31.30 -18.58 -27.76
CA LEU A 374 -30.67 -17.49 -27.01
C LEU A 374 -31.09 -17.49 -25.52
N PHE A 375 -32.35 -17.78 -25.23
CA PHE A 375 -32.81 -17.96 -23.84
C PHE A 375 -32.18 -19.20 -23.20
N GLU A 376 -31.95 -20.27 -23.98
CA GLU A 376 -31.23 -21.45 -23.52
C GLU A 376 -29.77 -21.14 -23.14
N SER A 377 -29.02 -20.44 -24.00
CA SER A 377 -27.65 -20.04 -23.69
C SER A 377 -27.59 -19.00 -22.57
N GLY A 378 -28.52 -18.05 -22.53
CA GLY A 378 -28.66 -17.09 -21.45
C GLY A 378 -28.93 -17.74 -20.09
N ALA A 379 -29.76 -18.79 -20.05
CA ALA A 379 -30.02 -19.58 -18.84
C ALA A 379 -28.78 -20.35 -18.37
N ILE A 380 -27.99 -20.94 -19.28
CA ILE A 380 -26.69 -21.55 -18.95
C ILE A 380 -25.76 -20.50 -18.33
N GLY A 381 -25.70 -19.30 -18.91
CA GLY A 381 -24.92 -18.19 -18.36
C GLY A 381 -25.40 -17.74 -16.99
N LEU A 382 -26.71 -17.63 -16.78
CA LEU A 382 -27.27 -17.22 -15.49
C LEU A 382 -26.96 -18.26 -14.39
N LEU A 383 -27.20 -19.54 -14.67
CA LEU A 383 -26.86 -20.63 -13.75
C LEU A 383 -25.36 -20.69 -13.50
N GLY A 384 -24.55 -20.59 -14.55
CA GLY A 384 -23.10 -20.57 -14.46
C GLY A 384 -22.56 -19.39 -13.64
N GLY A 385 -23.16 -18.21 -13.77
CA GLY A 385 -22.80 -17.02 -12.99
C GLY A 385 -23.20 -17.15 -11.52
N MET A 386 -24.40 -17.64 -11.23
CA MET A 386 -24.86 -17.86 -9.86
C MET A 386 -24.02 -18.91 -9.13
N PHE A 387 -23.81 -20.07 -9.76
CA PHE A 387 -23.00 -21.14 -9.17
C PHE A 387 -21.50 -20.79 -9.17
N GLY A 388 -21.02 -20.04 -10.15
CA GLY A 388 -19.65 -19.50 -10.18
C GLY A 388 -19.39 -18.55 -9.01
N LEU A 389 -20.33 -17.65 -8.72
CA LEU A 389 -20.27 -16.76 -7.56
C LEU A 389 -20.31 -17.55 -6.24
N ALA A 390 -21.19 -18.54 -6.14
CA ALA A 390 -21.26 -19.41 -4.96
C ALA A 390 -19.96 -20.20 -4.75
N LEU A 391 -19.37 -20.71 -5.83
CA LEU A 391 -18.08 -21.40 -5.80
C LEU A 391 -16.95 -20.45 -5.36
N ALA A 392 -16.89 -19.24 -5.93
CA ALA A 392 -15.92 -18.21 -5.55
C ALA A 392 -16.02 -17.84 -4.06
N GLY A 393 -17.25 -17.63 -3.56
CA GLY A 393 -17.49 -17.36 -2.14
C GLY A 393 -17.09 -18.51 -1.23
N SER A 394 -17.36 -19.76 -1.64
CA SER A 394 -16.99 -20.95 -0.90
C SER A 394 -15.47 -21.12 -0.81
N VAL A 395 -14.77 -20.95 -1.94
CA VAL A 395 -13.31 -21.00 -2.01
C VAL A 395 -12.70 -19.88 -1.17
N ALA A 396 -13.21 -18.66 -1.29
CA ALA A 396 -12.74 -17.52 -0.51
C ALA A 396 -12.93 -17.73 1.00
N PHE A 397 -14.05 -18.29 1.43
CA PHE A 397 -14.29 -18.62 2.83
C PHE A 397 -13.25 -19.62 3.36
N VAL A 398 -13.01 -20.71 2.62
CA VAL A 398 -12.01 -21.73 2.99
C VAL A 398 -10.61 -21.12 3.06
N ILE A 399 -10.21 -20.36 2.04
CA ILE A 399 -8.88 -19.72 2.01
C ILE A 399 -8.73 -18.73 3.18
N ASN A 400 -9.75 -17.91 3.44
CA ASN A 400 -9.71 -16.93 4.52
C ASN A 400 -9.56 -17.60 5.90
N GLU A 401 -10.30 -18.68 6.16
CA GLU A 401 -10.17 -19.45 7.41
C GLU A 401 -8.81 -20.12 7.53
N VAL A 402 -8.29 -20.72 6.45
CA VAL A 402 -6.96 -21.35 6.46
C VAL A 402 -5.86 -20.33 6.76
N ILE A 403 -5.89 -19.17 6.11
CA ILE A 403 -4.88 -18.13 6.32
C ILE A 403 -4.99 -17.57 7.74
N ASN A 404 -6.19 -17.27 8.22
CA ASN A 404 -6.38 -16.76 9.58
C ASN A 404 -5.97 -17.79 10.65
N ALA A 405 -6.21 -19.08 10.43
CA ALA A 405 -5.77 -20.13 11.34
C ALA A 405 -4.24 -20.20 11.47
N ILE A 406 -3.51 -19.96 10.39
CA ILE A 406 -2.04 -19.90 10.40
C ILE A 406 -1.57 -18.60 11.05
N MET A 407 -2.20 -17.47 10.74
CA MET A 407 -1.81 -16.14 11.21
C MET A 407 -2.04 -15.92 12.71
N VAL A 408 -3.11 -16.50 13.28
CA VAL A 408 -3.35 -16.45 14.73
C VAL A 408 -2.23 -17.12 15.51
N ARG A 409 -1.59 -18.18 14.97
CA ARG A 409 -0.41 -18.81 15.59
C ARG A 409 0.82 -17.88 15.61
N GLN A 410 0.83 -16.86 14.76
CA GLN A 410 1.91 -15.88 14.64
C GLN A 410 1.57 -14.52 15.29
N HIS A 411 0.51 -14.44 16.11
CA HIS A 411 0.04 -13.21 16.77
C HIS A 411 -0.37 -12.07 15.81
N ALA A 412 -0.70 -12.39 14.55
CA ALA A 412 -1.20 -11.40 13.60
C ALA A 412 -2.73 -11.23 13.73
N PRO A 413 -3.25 -9.99 13.57
CA PRO A 413 -4.70 -9.73 13.61
C PRO A 413 -5.41 -10.38 12.43
N ARG A 414 -6.68 -10.79 12.64
CA ARG A 414 -7.53 -11.34 11.58
C ARG A 414 -7.73 -10.32 10.47
N MET A 415 -7.51 -10.73 9.22
CA MET A 415 -7.71 -9.89 8.04
C MET A 415 -8.65 -10.58 7.05
N ALA A 416 -9.49 -9.78 6.38
CA ALA A 416 -10.42 -10.28 5.38
C ALA A 416 -9.80 -10.15 3.98
N TYR A 417 -9.15 -11.21 3.49
CA TYR A 417 -8.38 -11.16 2.24
C TYR A 417 -9.23 -11.03 0.97
N PHE A 418 -10.52 -11.34 1.03
CA PHE A 418 -11.45 -11.29 -0.08
C PHE A 418 -12.57 -10.30 0.20
N SER A 419 -12.86 -9.42 -0.76
CA SER A 419 -13.97 -8.48 -0.71
C SER A 419 -14.94 -8.77 -1.85
N PHE A 420 -16.20 -9.09 -1.51
CA PHE A 420 -17.28 -9.34 -2.46
C PHE A 420 -18.28 -8.19 -2.45
N PRO A 421 -17.95 -7.06 -3.10
CA PRO A 421 -18.89 -5.97 -3.20
C PRO A 421 -20.07 -6.34 -4.11
N TRP A 422 -21.26 -5.81 -3.81
CA TRP A 422 -22.48 -6.15 -4.54
C TRP A 422 -22.39 -5.88 -6.05
N TRP A 423 -21.65 -4.83 -6.46
CA TRP A 423 -21.47 -4.50 -7.89
C TRP A 423 -20.61 -5.54 -8.61
N LEU A 424 -19.66 -6.18 -7.92
CA LEU A 424 -18.86 -7.28 -8.49
C LEU A 424 -19.75 -8.51 -8.69
N CYS A 425 -20.59 -8.85 -7.70
CA CYS A 425 -21.52 -9.96 -7.78
C CYS A 425 -22.51 -9.78 -8.94
N LEU A 426 -23.14 -8.61 -9.02
CA LEU A 426 -24.09 -8.28 -10.08
C LEU A 426 -23.40 -8.19 -11.45
N GLY A 427 -22.23 -7.58 -11.51
CA GLY A 427 -21.40 -7.48 -12.71
C GLY A 427 -20.99 -8.85 -13.23
N ALA A 428 -20.61 -9.79 -12.36
CA ALA A 428 -20.23 -11.15 -12.74
C ALA A 428 -21.39 -11.94 -13.34
N ILE A 429 -22.58 -11.85 -12.74
CA ILE A 429 -23.78 -12.52 -13.27
C ILE A 429 -24.16 -11.93 -14.63
N LEU A 430 -24.18 -10.60 -14.75
CA LEU A 430 -24.49 -9.92 -16.02
C LEU A 430 -23.47 -10.27 -17.10
N PHE A 431 -22.18 -10.25 -16.75
CA PHE A 431 -21.09 -10.59 -17.64
C PHE A 431 -21.16 -12.05 -18.11
N SER A 432 -21.50 -12.98 -17.20
CA SER A 432 -21.73 -14.39 -17.55
C SER A 432 -22.84 -14.58 -18.59
N VAL A 433 -23.98 -13.93 -18.36
CA VAL A 433 -25.11 -13.97 -19.29
C VAL A 433 -24.69 -13.37 -20.63
N LEU A 434 -23.99 -12.23 -20.63
CA LEU A 434 -23.50 -11.58 -21.84
C LEU A 434 -22.58 -12.50 -22.65
N VAL A 435 -21.57 -13.10 -22.02
CA VAL A 435 -20.65 -14.04 -22.68
C VAL A 435 -21.42 -15.23 -23.26
N SER A 436 -22.37 -15.78 -22.51
CA SER A 436 -23.13 -16.96 -22.94
C SER A 436 -24.08 -16.65 -24.10
N LEU A 437 -24.65 -15.45 -24.12
CA LEU A 437 -25.42 -14.94 -25.25
C LEU A 437 -24.52 -14.77 -26.48
N LEU A 438 -23.37 -14.11 -26.33
CA LEU A 438 -22.40 -13.89 -27.41
C LEU A 438 -21.91 -15.22 -28.02
N ALA A 439 -21.57 -16.19 -27.18
CA ALA A 439 -21.21 -17.54 -27.61
C ALA A 439 -22.36 -18.23 -28.35
N GLY A 440 -23.60 -17.98 -27.93
CA GLY A 440 -24.81 -18.53 -28.55
C GLY A 440 -25.19 -17.88 -29.88
N LEU A 441 -24.75 -16.66 -30.20
CA LEU A 441 -25.21 -15.94 -31.40
C LEU A 441 -24.92 -16.69 -32.70
N TYR A 442 -23.71 -17.21 -32.85
CA TYR A 442 -23.30 -17.97 -34.04
C TYR A 442 -24.12 -19.25 -34.27
N PRO A 443 -24.18 -20.22 -33.33
CA PRO A 443 -24.94 -21.45 -33.54
C PRO A 443 -26.43 -21.18 -33.71
N THR A 444 -26.97 -20.23 -32.96
CA THR A 444 -28.40 -19.92 -32.96
C THR A 444 -28.84 -19.28 -34.28
N GLY A 445 -28.01 -18.41 -34.87
CA GLY A 445 -28.24 -17.89 -36.23
C GLY A 445 -28.21 -18.99 -37.30
N ARG A 446 -27.40 -20.04 -37.10
CA ARG A 446 -27.37 -21.20 -37.98
C ARG A 446 -28.64 -22.07 -37.86
N ALA A 447 -29.17 -22.25 -36.64
CA ALA A 447 -30.41 -22.98 -36.38
C ALA A 447 -31.64 -22.33 -37.02
N ALA A 448 -31.72 -20.99 -36.98
CA ALA A 448 -32.84 -20.26 -37.56
C ALA A 448 -32.98 -20.47 -39.08
N ARG A 449 -31.85 -20.69 -39.77
CA ARG A 449 -31.77 -20.86 -41.24
C ARG A 449 -32.02 -22.30 -41.72
N VAL A 450 -32.49 -23.20 -40.85
CA VAL A 450 -32.87 -24.56 -41.25
C VAL A 450 -34.09 -24.51 -42.19
N ASP A 451 -33.98 -25.22 -43.32
CA ASP A 451 -35.06 -25.36 -44.30
C ASP A 451 -36.05 -26.46 -43.82
N PRO A 452 -37.34 -26.14 -43.60
CA PRO A 452 -38.34 -27.11 -43.16
C PRO A 452 -38.49 -28.30 -44.11
N VAL A 453 -38.35 -28.08 -45.42
CA VAL A 453 -38.51 -29.13 -46.44
C VAL A 453 -37.36 -30.12 -46.36
N VAL A 454 -36.14 -29.63 -46.19
CA VAL A 454 -34.94 -30.49 -46.02
C VAL A 454 -34.98 -31.21 -44.68
N ALA A 455 -35.35 -30.51 -43.61
CA ALA A 455 -35.40 -31.07 -42.26
C ALA A 455 -36.44 -32.19 -42.08
N LEU A 456 -37.52 -32.19 -42.88
CA LEU A 456 -38.56 -33.21 -42.85
C LEU A 456 -38.35 -34.35 -43.87
N ARG A 457 -37.47 -34.15 -44.85
CA ARG A 457 -37.19 -35.12 -45.94
C ARG A 457 -36.08 -36.12 -45.61
N HIS A 458 -35.24 -35.84 -44.62
CA HIS A 458 -34.20 -36.77 -44.18
C HIS A 458 -34.79 -37.91 -43.33
N ASP A 459 -34.77 -39.12 -43.91
CA ASP A 459 -34.59 -40.40 -43.22
C ASP A 459 -33.19 -40.93 -43.54
#